data_AF-A0A950YBJ9-F1
#
_entry.id   AF-A0A950YBJ9-F1
#
_cell.length_a   1.000
_cell.length_b   1.000
_cell.length_c   1.000
_cell.angle_alpha   90.00
_cell.angle_beta   90.00
_cell.angle_gamma   90.00
#
_symmetry.space_group_name_H-M   'P 1'
#
loop_
_entity.id
_entity.type
_entity.pdbx_description
1 polymer ?
#
loop_
_entity_poly.entity_id
_entity_poly.type
_entity_poly.pdbx_seq_one_letter_code
_entity_poly.pdbx_strand_id
1 'polypeptide(L)'
;MKYVPKEQVEEWRKRDPIERQEKRLRDLGADVDGLRASVKAEIDAAAEEALAAPMPDPSTAVDGVFCAGEAEPLGDGQAPWSGFAGGEA
;
A
#
# COMPACT_ATOMS: atom_id res chain seq x y z
N MET A 1 4.21 -13.90 12.71
CA MET A 1 5.51 -14.00 11.99
C MET A 1 6.20 -15.28 12.42
N LYS A 2 6.13 -16.35 11.61
CA LYS A 2 6.62 -17.68 12.00
C LYS A 2 8.09 -17.92 11.61
N TYR A 3 8.69 -17.03 10.82
CA TYR A 3 10.04 -17.18 10.24
C TYR A 3 10.99 -16.00 10.51
N VAL A 4 10.49 -14.88 11.03
CA VAL A 4 11.32 -13.73 11.41
C VAL A 4 11.48 -13.72 12.93
N PRO A 5 12.72 -13.76 13.45
CA PRO A 5 12.99 -13.59 14.87
C PRO A 5 12.42 -12.27 15.39
N LYS A 6 11.82 -12.28 16.58
CA LYS A 6 11.21 -11.08 17.17
C LYS A 6 12.24 -9.97 17.37
N GLU A 7 13.48 -10.36 17.69
CA GLU A 7 14.61 -9.48 17.91
C GLU A 7 14.94 -8.64 16.67
N GLN A 8 14.84 -9.23 15.47
CA GLN A 8 15.05 -8.49 14.22
C GLN A 8 13.92 -7.47 13.99
N VAL A 9 12.67 -7.85 14.26
CA VAL A 9 11.54 -6.91 14.13
C VAL A 9 11.72 -5.72 15.08
N GLU A 10 12.11 -5.98 16.33
CA GLU A 10 12.38 -4.93 17.31
C GLU A 10 13.59 -4.05 16.94
N GLU A 11 14.65 -4.62 16.34
CA GLU A 11 15.78 -3.84 15.83
C GLU A 11 15.33 -2.87 14.72
N TRP A 12 14.54 -3.36 13.76
CA TRP A 12 14.04 -2.53 12.66
C TRP A 12 12.99 -1.52 13.12
N ARG A 13 12.19 -1.84 14.14
CA ARG A 13 11.24 -0.91 14.74
C ARG A 13 11.92 0.32 15.33
N LYS A 14 13.11 0.18 15.90
CA LYS A 14 13.93 1.33 16.37
C LYS A 14 14.41 2.24 15.24
N ARG A 15 14.32 1.79 13.98
CA ARG A 15 14.70 2.54 12.78
C ARG A 15 13.48 3.01 11.99
N ASP A 16 12.35 3.20 12.67
CA ASP A 16 11.12 3.64 12.04
C ASP A 16 11.34 5.00 11.32
N PRO A 17 11.12 5.06 9.98
CA PRO A 17 11.28 6.29 9.23
C PRO A 17 10.28 7.38 9.64
N ILE A 18 9.09 7.01 10.13
CA ILE A 18 8.05 7.91 10.60
C ILE A 18 8.49 8.58 11.89
N GLU A 19 8.98 7.82 12.88
CA GLU A 19 9.49 8.38 14.13
C GLU A 19 10.67 9.35 13.88
N ARG A 20 11.57 8.97 12.96
CA ARG A 20 12.69 9.83 12.55
C ARG A 20 12.21 11.15 11.94
N GLN A 21 11.21 11.09 11.06
CA GLN A 21 10.66 12.28 10.42
C GLN A 21 9.85 13.13 11.39
N GLU A 22 9.08 12.52 12.29
CA GLU A 22 8.33 13.20 13.35
C GLU A 22 9.25 14.03 14.24
N LYS A 23 10.37 13.45 14.69
CA LYS A 23 11.37 14.18 15.48
C LYS A 23 11.86 15.42 14.73
N ARG A 24 12.26 15.25 13.46
CA ARG A 24 12.72 16.35 12.61
C ARG A 24 11.67 17.45 12.45
N LEU A 25 10.39 17.08 12.25
CA LEU A 25 9.30 18.05 12.08
C LEU A 25 9.00 18.81 13.38
N ARG A 26 9.03 18.12 14.53
CA ARG A 26 8.90 18.77 15.83
C ARG A 26 10.04 19.74 16.11
N ASP A 27 11.28 19.37 15.77
CA ASP A 27 12.45 20.25 15.89
C ASP A 27 12.31 21.51 15.01
N LEU A 28 11.55 21.44 13.91
CA LEU A 28 11.20 22.56 13.03
C LEU A 28 9.97 23.35 13.50
N GLY A 29 9.36 22.99 14.65
CA GLY A 29 8.20 23.65 15.22
C GLY A 29 6.86 23.28 14.57
N ALA A 30 6.79 22.18 13.81
CA ALA A 30 5.55 21.72 13.21
C ALA A 30 4.62 21.07 14.25
N ASP A 31 3.31 21.29 14.09
CA ASP A 31 2.27 20.61 14.86
C ASP A 31 2.02 19.19 14.33
N VAL A 32 2.84 18.25 14.79
CA VAL A 32 2.72 16.84 14.41
C VAL A 32 1.50 16.17 15.03
N ASP A 33 1.08 16.61 16.22
CA ASP A 33 -0.03 15.98 16.94
C ASP A 33 -1.37 16.35 16.28
N GLY A 34 -1.52 17.60 15.83
CA GLY A 34 -2.64 18.02 14.99
C GLY A 34 -2.72 17.27 13.67
N LEU A 35 -1.59 17.05 12.98
CA LEU A 35 -1.53 16.25 11.75
C LEU A 35 -1.92 14.78 12.02
N ARG A 36 -1.43 14.18 13.11
CA ARG A 36 -1.80 12.80 13.48
C ARG A 36 -3.30 12.69 13.77
N ALA A 37 -3.88 13.69 14.44
CA ALA A 37 -5.31 13.73 14.70
C ALA A 37 -6.14 13.86 13.42
N SER A 38 -5.73 14.70 12.46
CA SER A 38 -6.44 14.86 11.19
C SER A 38 -6.41 13.59 10.35
N VAL A 39 -5.24 12.96 10.23
CA VAL A 39 -5.09 11.69 9.48
C VAL A 39 -5.88 10.57 10.14
N LYS A 40 -5.89 10.51 11.49
CA LYS A 40 -6.71 9.52 12.20
C LYS A 40 -8.19 9.70 11.90
N ALA A 41 -8.69 10.94 11.94
CA ALA A 41 -10.10 11.21 11.63
C ALA A 41 -10.46 10.82 10.19
N GLU A 42 -9.58 11.07 9.23
CA GLU A 42 -9.77 10.66 7.83
C GLU A 42 -9.83 9.14 7.68
N ILE A 43 -8.91 8.41 8.32
CA ILE A 43 -8.89 6.94 8.30
C ILE A 43 -10.15 6.35 8.96
N ASP A 44 -10.55 6.90 10.11
CA ASP A 44 -11.73 6.44 10.83
C ASP A 44 -13.00 6.65 9.98
N ALA A 45 -13.15 7.82 9.35
CA ALA A 45 -14.27 8.11 8.46
C ALA A 45 -14.30 7.18 7.23
N ALA A 46 -13.15 6.94 6.59
CA ALA A 46 -13.05 6.04 5.44
C ALA A 46 -13.35 4.58 5.83
N ALA A 47 -12.94 4.16 7.03
CA ALA A 47 -13.25 2.83 7.55
C ALA A 47 -14.74 2.68 7.84
N GLU A 48 -15.38 3.69 8.44
CA GLU A 48 -16.83 3.70 8.68
C GLU A 48 -17.62 3.65 7.37
N GLU A 49 -17.23 4.44 6.36
CA GLU A 49 -17.84 4.40 5.03
C GLU A 49 -17.73 3.00 4.40
N ALA A 50 -16.53 2.40 4.43
CA ALA A 50 -16.28 1.08 3.86
C ALA A 50 -17.07 -0.04 4.57
N LEU A 51 -17.25 0.07 5.90
CA LEU A 51 -18.04 -0.89 6.68
C LEU A 51 -19.55 -0.70 6.48
N ALA A 52 -20.00 0.53 6.24
CA ALA A 52 -21.39 0.85 5.96
C ALA A 52 -21.80 0.59 4.50
N ALA A 53 -20.82 0.44 3.60
CA ALA A 53 -21.06 0.20 2.19
C ALA A 53 -21.86 -1.11 2.00
N PRO A 54 -22.92 -1.10 1.16
CA PRO A 54 -23.67 -2.30 0.87
C PRO A 54 -22.80 -3.31 0.10
N MET A 55 -23.19 -4.57 0.16
CA MET A 55 -22.61 -5.58 -0.73
C MET A 55 -22.81 -5.18 -2.19
N PRO A 56 -21.84 -5.48 -3.08
CA PRO A 56 -21.99 -5.22 -4.50
C PRO A 56 -23.18 -6.02 -5.06
N ASP A 57 -23.80 -5.47 -6.12
CA ASP A 57 -24.90 -6.14 -6.81
C ASP A 57 -24.43 -7.50 -7.38
N PRO A 58 -25.09 -8.62 -7.05
CA PRO A 58 -24.70 -9.93 -7.58
C PRO A 58 -24.66 -10.01 -9.12
N SER A 59 -25.41 -9.16 -9.82
CA SER A 59 -25.42 -9.11 -11.28
C SER A 59 -24.11 -8.60 -11.88
N THR A 60 -23.31 -7.83 -11.13
CA THR A 60 -22.00 -7.31 -11.56
C THR A 60 -20.86 -8.32 -11.35
N ALA A 61 -21.17 -9.56 -10.96
CA ALA A 61 -20.15 -10.56 -10.63
C ALA A 61 -19.25 -10.97 -11.82
N VAL A 62 -19.72 -10.79 -13.05
CA VAL A 62 -18.98 -11.10 -14.29
C VAL A 62 -18.29 -9.88 -14.90
N ASP A 63 -18.45 -8.71 -14.28
CA ASP A 63 -17.83 -7.48 -14.74
C ASP A 63 -16.31 -7.52 -14.50
N GLY A 64 -15.54 -6.92 -15.40
CA GLY A 64 -14.08 -6.86 -15.29
C GLY A 64 -13.33 -8.17 -15.59
N VAL A 65 -14.02 -9.21 -16.10
CA VAL A 65 -13.37 -10.49 -16.50
C VAL A 65 -12.47 -10.30 -17.72
N PHE A 66 -12.92 -9.51 -18.69
CA PHE A 66 -12.13 -9.10 -19.86
C PHE A 66 -12.08 -7.58 -19.92
N CYS A 67 -11.03 -7.03 -20.52
CA CYS A 67 -10.98 -5.62 -20.85
C CYS A 67 -12.10 -5.28 -21.84
N ALA A 68 -12.75 -4.13 -21.65
CA ALA A 68 -13.77 -3.64 -22.58
C ALA A 68 -13.16 -2.97 -23.82
N GLY A 69 -11.89 -2.58 -23.75
CA GLY A 69 -11.13 -1.98 -24.85
C GLY A 69 -10.27 -3.01 -25.60
N GLU A 70 -9.34 -2.52 -26.43
CA GLU A 70 -8.30 -3.37 -27.00
C GLU A 70 -7.47 -4.00 -25.88
N ALA A 71 -7.29 -5.31 -25.95
CA ALA A 71 -6.41 -6.01 -25.04
C ALA A 71 -4.99 -5.52 -25.30
N GLU A 72 -4.41 -4.82 -24.33
CA GLU A 72 -2.97 -4.59 -24.35
C GLU A 72 -2.29 -5.94 -24.14
N PRO A 73 -1.59 -6.49 -25.15
CA PRO A 73 -0.81 -7.68 -24.93
C PRO A 73 0.23 -7.35 -23.85
N LEU A 74 0.58 -8.34 -23.02
CA LEU A 74 1.59 -8.22 -21.95
C LEU A 74 3.02 -7.94 -22.51
N GLY A 75 3.12 -7.58 -23.79
CA GLY A 75 4.32 -7.63 -24.60
C GLY A 75 4.79 -9.07 -24.81
N ASP A 76 5.98 -9.20 -25.37
CA ASP A 76 6.78 -10.42 -25.44
C ASP A 76 7.52 -10.73 -24.12
N GLY A 77 7.16 -10.05 -23.03
CA GLY A 77 7.87 -10.17 -21.77
C GLY A 77 9.27 -9.56 -21.79
N GLN A 78 9.56 -8.61 -22.70
CA GLN A 78 10.79 -7.82 -22.63
C GLN A 78 10.86 -7.00 -21.34
N ALA A 79 11.49 -7.62 -20.34
CA ALA A 79 11.85 -7.01 -19.07
C ALA A 79 13.36 -6.79 -19.07
N PRO A 80 13.87 -5.74 -19.76
CA PRO A 80 15.31 -5.51 -19.98
C PRO A 80 16.11 -5.32 -18.68
N TRP A 81 15.43 -5.06 -17.57
CA TRP A 81 16.01 -4.91 -16.23
C TRP A 81 15.78 -6.11 -15.31
N SER A 82 15.11 -7.16 -15.80
CA SER A 82 14.91 -8.41 -15.06
C SER A 82 16.02 -9.43 -15.37
N GLY A 83 16.29 -10.34 -14.45
CA GLY A 83 17.26 -11.44 -14.66
C GLY A 83 16.89 -12.44 -15.76
N PHE A 84 15.71 -12.30 -16.37
CA PHE A 84 15.22 -13.14 -17.48
C PHE A 84 15.42 -12.50 -18.86
N ALA A 85 16.16 -11.38 -18.95
CA ALA A 85 16.39 -10.64 -20.19
C ALA A 85 17.11 -11.43 -21.32
N GLY A 86 17.53 -12.68 -21.09
CA GLY A 86 18.24 -13.52 -22.07
C GLY A 86 17.79 -14.98 -22.13
N GLY A 87 16.59 -15.32 -21.65
CA GLY A 87 16.06 -16.69 -21.78
C GLY A 87 15.43 -16.91 -23.16
N GLU A 88 16.19 -17.43 -24.12
CA GLU A 88 15.60 -18.13 -25.27
C GLU A 88 14.83 -19.37 -24.78
N ALA A 89 13.62 -19.57 -25.32
CA ALA A 89 12.79 -20.74 -25.07
C ALA A 89 13.37 -22.02 -25.67
#